data_AF-A0AAV0VLJ4-F1
#
_entry.id   AF-A0AAV0VLJ4-F1
#
_cell.length_a   1.000
_cell.length_b   1.000
_cell.length_c   1.000
_cell.angle_alpha   90.00
_cell.angle_beta   90.00
_cell.angle_gamma   90.00
#
_symmetry.space_group_name_H-M   'P 1'
#
loop_
_entity.id
_entity.type
_entity.pdbx_description
1 polymer ?
#
loop_
_entity_poly.entity_id
_entity_poly.type
_entity_poly.pdbx_seq_one_letter_code
_entity_poly.pdbx_strand_id
1 'polypeptide(L)'
;MIFNPKLQIKDIGPKDNPGFWWVKMEDITVYACYCYWSPNTDYTLFVDFFYRIEGSIRQQEGTVIVSGDFNAKSPAWGEHTEEHKGQALVDMTSSLGLTVCNAGDKPTFSRV
;
A
#
# COMPACT_ATOMS: atom_id res chain seq x y z
N MET A 1 -14.12 18.32 -4.76
CA MET A 1 -13.87 17.57 -3.52
C MET A 1 -15.21 16.96 -3.11
N ILE A 2 -15.37 15.64 -3.29
CA ILE A 2 -16.63 14.96 -2.96
C ILE A 2 -16.56 14.64 -1.47
N PHE A 3 -17.37 15.34 -0.66
CA PHE A 3 -17.49 15.08 0.78
C PHE A 3 -18.86 14.43 1.01
N ASN A 4 -18.86 13.15 1.43
CA ASN A 4 -20.08 12.46 1.83
C ASN A 4 -20.20 12.52 3.36
N PRO A 5 -21.06 13.41 3.92
CA PRO A 5 -21.20 13.58 5.37
C PRO A 5 -21.78 12.35 6.09
N LYS A 6 -22.24 11.33 5.35
CA LYS A 6 -22.72 10.06 5.92
C LYS A 6 -21.62 9.04 6.15
N LEU A 7 -20.44 9.23 5.54
CA LEU A 7 -19.35 8.28 5.63
C LEU A 7 -18.66 8.45 6.98
N GLN A 8 -19.04 7.63 7.96
CA GLN A 8 -18.49 7.69 9.31
C GLN A 8 -17.27 6.78 9.42
N ILE A 9 -16.19 7.33 9.99
CA ILE A 9 -15.02 6.54 10.37
C ILE A 9 -15.41 5.68 11.58
N LYS A 10 -15.35 4.36 11.41
CA LYS A 10 -15.61 3.38 12.48
C LYS A 10 -14.39 3.14 13.34
N ASP A 11 -13.22 3.04 12.72
CA ASP A 11 -11.98 2.72 13.41
C ASP A 11 -10.75 3.25 12.68
N ILE A 12 -9.66 3.49 13.42
CA ILE A 12 -8.39 4.01 12.91
C ILE A 12 -7.25 3.30 13.63
N GLY A 13 -6.27 2.82 12.86
CA GLY A 13 -5.04 2.25 13.40
C GLY A 13 -3.94 2.15 12.36
N PRO A 14 -2.78 1.58 12.69
CA PRO A 14 -2.27 1.36 14.03
C PRO A 14 -1.67 2.68 14.56
N LYS A 15 -1.93 3.02 15.83
CA LYS A 15 -1.46 4.29 16.43
C LYS A 15 0.07 4.37 16.61
N ASP A 16 0.75 3.22 16.68
CA ASP A 16 2.16 3.12 17.06
C ASP A 16 3.05 2.41 16.00
N ASN A 17 2.57 2.24 14.76
CA ASN A 17 3.33 1.51 13.75
C ASN A 17 3.90 2.46 12.68
N PRO A 18 5.23 2.67 12.62
CA PRO A 18 5.83 3.50 11.60
C PRO A 18 5.73 2.82 10.23
N GLY A 19 4.91 3.36 9.33
CA GLY A 19 4.95 3.06 7.90
C GLY A 19 3.61 2.86 7.20
N PHE A 20 2.52 2.63 7.94
CA PHE A 20 1.18 2.60 7.36
C PHE A 20 0.11 2.94 8.38
N TRP A 21 -0.91 3.66 7.94
CA TRP A 21 -2.14 3.90 8.69
C TRP A 21 -3.30 3.29 7.90
N TRP A 22 -4.36 2.92 8.59
CA TRP A 22 -5.60 2.46 7.99
C TRP A 22 -6.79 3.10 8.68
N VAL A 23 -7.82 3.33 7.89
CA VAL A 23 -9.09 3.92 8.32
C VAL A 23 -10.19 2.99 7.84
N LYS A 24 -11.01 2.51 8.79
CA LYS A 24 -12.18 1.70 8.50
C LYS A 24 -13.42 2.58 8.43
N MET A 25 -14.12 2.52 7.30
CA MET A 25 -15.34 3.26 7.01
C MET A 25 -16.38 2.26 6.53
N GLU A 26 -17.42 2.04 7.34
CA GLU A 26 -18.45 1.04 7.05
C GLU A 26 -17.88 -0.37 6.78
N ASP A 27 -17.86 -0.79 5.52
CA ASP A 27 -17.35 -2.08 5.02
C ASP A 27 -16.09 -1.90 4.14
N ILE A 28 -15.50 -0.71 4.14
CA ILE A 28 -14.30 -0.35 3.38
C ILE A 28 -13.18 0.00 4.35
N THR A 29 -12.03 -0.64 4.22
CA THR A 29 -10.82 -0.26 4.95
C THR A 29 -9.80 0.31 3.98
N VAL A 30 -9.42 1.56 4.19
CA VAL A 30 -8.41 2.25 3.38
C VAL A 30 -7.09 2.25 4.12
N TYR A 31 -6.08 1.64 3.54
CA TYR A 31 -4.70 1.66 3.96
C TYR A 31 -3.94 2.76 3.22
N ALA A 32 -3.30 3.64 3.98
CA ALA A 32 -2.36 4.65 3.53
C ALA A 32 -0.96 4.26 4.00
N CYS A 33 -0.14 3.79 3.07
CA CYS A 33 1.24 3.38 3.31
C CYS A 33 2.16 4.54 3.00
N TYR A 34 2.99 4.91 3.96
CA TYR A 34 4.04 5.90 3.78
C TYR A 34 5.36 5.21 4.08
N CYS A 35 5.99 4.72 3.02
CA CYS A 35 7.29 4.10 3.12
C CYS A 35 8.34 5.22 3.26
N TYR A 36 8.58 5.69 4.49
CA TYR A 36 9.66 6.65 4.78
C TYR A 36 11.03 5.94 4.85
N TRP A 37 11.28 5.01 3.94
CA TRP A 37 12.55 4.30 3.87
C TRP A 37 13.35 4.86 2.71
N SER A 38 14.47 5.46 3.08
CA SER A 38 15.52 5.88 2.15
C SER A 38 15.80 4.75 1.15
N PRO A 39 16.16 5.04 -0.11
CA PRO A 39 16.55 4.00 -1.08
C PRO A 39 17.69 3.08 -0.60
N ASN A 40 18.38 3.44 0.49
CA ASN A 40 19.43 2.65 1.14
C ASN A 40 18.97 1.83 2.36
N THR A 41 17.67 1.81 2.67
CA THR A 41 17.15 1.01 3.77
C THR A 41 17.22 -0.48 3.41
N ASP A 42 17.58 -1.29 4.40
CA ASP A 42 17.76 -2.72 4.26
C ASP A 42 16.48 -3.39 3.70
N TYR A 43 16.66 -4.27 2.70
CA TYR A 43 15.61 -5.04 2.06
C TYR A 43 14.84 -5.89 3.09
N THR A 44 15.51 -6.37 4.13
CA THR A 44 14.91 -7.15 5.21
C THR A 44 13.83 -6.37 5.96
N LEU A 45 14.06 -5.08 6.22
CA LEU A 45 13.07 -4.21 6.87
C LEU A 45 11.85 -3.95 5.97
N PHE A 46 12.08 -3.90 4.66
CA PHE A 46 11.02 -3.74 3.66
C PHE A 46 10.09 -4.96 3.62
N VAL A 47 10.67 -6.16 3.62
CA VAL A 47 9.91 -7.42 3.65
C VAL A 47 9.15 -7.58 4.97
N ASP A 48 9.78 -7.28 6.10
CA ASP A 48 9.13 -7.30 7.41
C ASP A 48 7.93 -6.35 7.49
N PHE A 49 7.99 -5.20 6.82
CA PHE A 49 6.85 -4.30 6.72
C PHE A 49 5.70 -4.89 5.90
N PHE A 50 5.99 -5.53 4.76
CA PHE A 50 4.98 -6.20 3.97
C PHE A 50 4.30 -7.34 4.72
N TYR A 51 5.06 -8.10 5.52
CA TYR A 51 4.43 -9.09 6.40
C TYR A 51 3.47 -8.47 7.43
N ARG A 52 3.81 -7.30 7.98
CA ARG A 52 2.93 -6.60 8.94
C ARG A 52 1.66 -6.07 8.27
N ILE A 53 1.76 -5.47 7.08
CA ILE A 53 0.58 -4.97 6.39
C ILE A 53 -0.28 -6.13 5.87
N GLU A 54 0.33 -7.20 5.35
CA GLU A 54 -0.38 -8.40 4.91
C GLU A 54 -1.16 -9.03 6.07
N GLY A 55 -0.51 -9.20 7.22
CA GLY A 55 -1.15 -9.69 8.43
C GLY A 55 -2.30 -8.79 8.90
N SER A 56 -2.14 -7.46 8.80
CA SER A 56 -3.20 -6.51 9.13
C SER A 56 -4.38 -6.59 8.16
N ILE A 57 -4.13 -6.68 6.85
CA ILE A 57 -5.16 -6.76 5.82
C ILE A 57 -5.97 -8.04 5.98
N ARG A 58 -5.32 -9.17 6.26
CA ARG A 58 -5.99 -10.46 6.48
C ARG A 58 -6.95 -10.47 7.68
N GLN A 59 -6.76 -9.57 8.63
CA GLN A 59 -7.65 -9.41 9.79
C GLN A 59 -8.85 -8.51 9.50
N GLN A 60 -8.85 -7.79 8.37
CA GLN A 60 -9.96 -6.94 7.98
C GLN A 60 -10.98 -7.71 7.16
N GLU A 61 -12.25 -7.44 7.43
CA GLU A 61 -13.37 -7.92 6.64
C GLU A 61 -13.89 -6.80 5.74
N GLY A 62 -14.28 -7.16 4.51
CA GLY A 62 -14.86 -6.23 3.54
C GLY A 62 -13.88 -5.81 2.43
N THR A 63 -14.11 -4.63 1.87
CA THR A 63 -13.32 -4.09 0.76
C THR A 63 -12.06 -3.42 1.31
N VAL A 64 -10.90 -3.84 0.84
CA VAL A 64 -9.62 -3.25 1.25
C VAL A 64 -9.03 -2.45 0.09
N ILE A 65 -8.70 -1.18 0.36
CA ILE A 65 -8.02 -0.30 -0.58
C ILE A 65 -6.65 -0.01 -0.01
N VAL A 66 -5.59 -0.42 -0.71
CA VAL A 66 -4.22 -0.11 -0.31
C VAL A 66 -3.67 0.96 -1.25
N SER A 67 -3.20 2.05 -0.67
CA SER A 67 -2.62 3.18 -1.38
C SER A 67 -1.38 3.67 -0.64
N GLY A 68 -0.41 4.23 -1.36
CA GLY A 68 0.79 4.73 -0.73
C GLY A 68 1.95 4.89 -1.69
N ASP A 69 3.02 5.50 -1.18
CA ASP A 69 4.32 5.47 -1.84
C ASP A 69 5.13 4.30 -1.28
N PHE A 70 5.37 3.30 -2.13
CA PHE A 70 6.14 2.10 -1.79
C PHE A 70 7.61 2.20 -2.23
N ASN A 71 8.00 3.20 -3.02
CA ASN A 71 9.35 3.33 -3.60
C ASN A 71 9.88 1.99 -4.17
N ALA A 72 9.03 1.31 -4.94
CA ALA A 72 9.30 0.02 -5.58
C ALA A 72 8.95 0.11 -7.08
N LYS A 73 9.75 -0.55 -7.93
CA LYS A 73 9.53 -0.59 -9.38
C LYS A 73 9.10 -1.98 -9.82
N SER A 74 7.98 -2.06 -10.54
CA SER A 74 7.50 -3.28 -11.18
C SER A 74 6.73 -2.94 -12.46
N PRO A 75 6.80 -3.79 -13.49
CA PRO A 75 5.92 -3.74 -14.65
C PRO A 75 4.43 -3.72 -14.31
N ALA A 76 4.03 -4.26 -13.14
CA ALA A 76 2.64 -4.30 -12.69
C ALA A 76 1.97 -2.92 -12.57
N TRP A 77 2.75 -1.84 -12.39
CA TRP A 77 2.25 -0.45 -12.35
C TRP A 77 2.90 0.47 -13.38
N GLY A 78 3.42 -0.11 -14.48
CA GLY A 78 3.86 0.65 -15.65
C GLY A 78 5.34 1.06 -15.69
N GLU A 79 6.17 0.53 -14.79
CA GLU A 79 7.63 0.73 -14.86
C GLU A 79 8.30 -0.25 -15.82
N HIS A 80 9.41 0.16 -16.44
CA HIS A 80 10.15 -0.70 -17.39
C HIS A 80 11.04 -1.73 -16.68
N THR A 81 11.44 -1.46 -15.45
CA THR A 81 12.39 -2.28 -14.69
C THR A 81 11.68 -2.92 -13.49
N GLU A 82 11.88 -4.21 -13.31
CA GLU A 82 11.46 -4.93 -12.11
C GLU A 82 12.59 -4.93 -11.08
N GLU A 83 12.31 -4.43 -9.89
CA GLU A 83 13.22 -4.49 -8.74
C GLU A 83 12.75 -5.56 -7.74
N HIS A 84 13.65 -6.11 -6.92
CA HIS A 84 13.31 -7.10 -5.89
C HIS A 84 12.17 -6.63 -4.96
N LYS A 85 12.15 -5.33 -4.62
CA LYS A 85 11.07 -4.71 -3.84
C LYS A 85 9.73 -4.72 -4.58
N GLY A 86 9.77 -4.52 -5.90
CA GLY A 86 8.58 -4.56 -6.75
C GLY A 86 8.02 -5.97 -6.85
N GLN A 87 8.88 -6.97 -7.05
CA GLN A 87 8.48 -8.38 -7.06
C GLN A 87 7.81 -8.78 -5.74
N ALA A 88 8.40 -8.42 -4.60
CA ALA A 88 7.83 -8.71 -3.29
C ALA A 88 6.44 -8.06 -3.09
N LEU A 89 6.23 -6.85 -3.63
CA LEU A 89 4.93 -6.19 -3.58
C LEU A 89 3.90 -6.92 -4.46
N VAL A 90 4.29 -7.34 -5.66
CA VAL A 90 3.43 -8.13 -6.56
C VAL A 90 3.05 -9.46 -5.93
N ASP A 91 4.00 -10.16 -5.31
CA ASP A 91 3.76 -11.43 -4.63
C ASP A 91 2.78 -11.26 -3.47
N MET A 92 2.95 -10.21 -2.64
CA MET A 92 2.02 -9.88 -1.56
C MET A 92 0.63 -9.54 -2.10
N THR A 93 0.51 -8.72 -3.16
CA THR A 93 -0.79 -8.39 -3.76
C THR A 93 -1.51 -9.63 -4.27
N SER A 94 -0.76 -10.55 -4.89
CA SER A 94 -1.29 -11.83 -5.37
C SER A 94 -1.73 -12.74 -4.22
N SER A 95 -0.93 -12.81 -3.14
CA SER A 95 -1.22 -13.57 -1.91
C SER A 95 -2.48 -13.09 -1.18
N LEU A 96 -2.78 -11.80 -1.29
CA LEU A 96 -3.97 -11.16 -0.71
C LEU A 96 -5.17 -11.13 -1.68
N GLY A 97 -4.99 -11.52 -2.94
CA GLY A 97 -6.02 -11.39 -3.98
C GLY A 97 -6.35 -9.94 -4.33
N LEU A 98 -5.42 -9.00 -4.11
CA LEU A 98 -5.59 -7.60 -4.45
C LEU A 98 -5.41 -7.40 -5.96
N THR A 99 -6.19 -6.47 -6.52
CA THR A 99 -6.07 -6.06 -7.92
C THR A 99 -5.36 -4.71 -8.01
N VAL A 100 -4.33 -4.63 -8.85
CA VAL A 100 -3.63 -3.37 -9.12
C VAL A 100 -4.51 -2.46 -9.95
N CYS A 101 -4.77 -1.25 -9.45
CA CYS A 101 -5.60 -0.25 -10.13
C CYS A 101 -4.79 0.78 -10.93
N ASN A 102 -3.46 0.70 -10.90
CA ASN A 102 -2.58 1.59 -11.64
C ASN A 102 -2.77 1.33 -13.15
N ALA A 103 -2.97 2.40 -13.92
CA ALA A 103 -3.14 2.32 -15.37
C ALA A 103 -2.33 3.42 -16.07
N GLY A 104 -1.71 3.06 -17.18
CA GLY A 104 -0.84 3.94 -17.97
C GLY A 104 0.63 3.83 -17.61
N ASP A 105 1.43 4.67 -18.27
CA ASP A 105 2.89 4.69 -18.28
C ASP A 105 3.45 6.05 -17.84
N LYS A 106 2.59 6.95 -17.35
CA LYS A 106 3.01 8.27 -16.90
C LYS A 106 3.80 8.15 -15.60
N PRO A 107 5.00 8.76 -15.54
CA PRO A 107 5.83 8.68 -14.34
C PRO A 107 5.11 9.31 -13.16
N THR A 108 5.06 8.59 -12.03
CA THR A 108 4.46 9.07 -10.78
C THR A 108 5.36 10.06 -10.05
N PHE A 109 6.66 10.11 -10.38
CA PHE A 109 7.63 11.06 -9.85
C PHE A 109 8.53 11.60 -10.97
N SER A 110 8.68 12.92 -11.03
CA SER A 110 9.60 13.61 -11.94
C SER A 110 10.43 14.61 -11.13
N ARG A 111 11.76 14.55 -11.25
CA ARG A 111 12.63 15.62 -10.73
C ARG A 111 12.72 16.71 -11.79
N VAL A 112 12.35 17.93 -11.40
CA VAL A 112 12.65 19.17 -12.13
C VAL A 112 14.02 19.70 -11.76
#